data_AF-A0A6G1SIQ6-F1
#
_entry.id   AF-A0A6G1SIQ6-F1
#
_cell.length_a   1.000
_cell.length_b   1.000
_cell.length_c   1.000
_cell.angle_alpha   90.00
_cell.angle_beta   90.00
_cell.angle_gamma   90.00
#
_symmetry.space_group_name_H-M   'P 1'
#
loop_
_entity.id
_entity.type
_entity.pdbx_description
1 polymer ?
#
loop_
_entity_poly.entity_id
_entity_poly.type
_entity_poly.pdbx_seq_one_letter_code
_entity_poly.pdbx_strand_id
1 'polypeptide(L)'
;MNSIKYTDLFPFKTDQEATERTRKFLLGVVNICLDYVERENDRKERVIDFYQPDQIMRMFDFSIPDSPTELDRLVEDCKQTLVYQVRTGHPHFFNQLSNGLDIVSMAGEWLTAAANTNM
;
A
#
# COMPACT_ATOMS: atom_id res chain seq x y z
N MET A 1 23.01 15.35 -17.26
CA MET A 1 21.71 15.63 -16.59
C MET A 1 20.83 14.42 -16.84
N ASN A 2 20.50 13.65 -15.81
CA ASN A 2 19.67 12.46 -15.95
C ASN A 2 18.28 12.87 -16.47
N SER A 3 17.88 12.30 -17.61
CA SER A 3 16.52 12.43 -18.13
C SER A 3 15.56 11.87 -17.08
N ILE A 4 14.65 12.73 -16.59
CA ILE A 4 13.59 12.31 -15.68
C ILE A 4 12.73 11.30 -16.46
N LYS A 5 12.56 10.09 -15.92
CA LYS A 5 11.88 8.98 -16.62
C LYS A 5 10.35 9.12 -16.66
N TYR A 6 9.78 9.96 -15.80
CA TYR A 6 8.33 10.15 -15.66
C TYR A 6 8.03 11.57 -15.14
N THR A 7 7.01 12.22 -15.69
CA THR A 7 6.67 13.62 -15.36
C THR A 7 5.16 13.85 -15.31
N ASP A 8 4.35 12.80 -15.22
CA ASP A 8 2.90 12.85 -15.38
C ASP A 8 2.13 12.97 -14.05
N LEU A 9 2.83 13.07 -12.93
CA LEU A 9 2.29 13.22 -11.58
C LEU A 9 2.79 14.50 -10.90
N PHE A 10 2.14 14.85 -9.79
CA PHE A 10 2.65 15.88 -8.89
C PHE A 10 4.02 15.50 -8.29
N PRO A 11 4.90 16.47 -8.01
CA PRO A 11 4.80 17.90 -8.35
C PRO A 11 5.36 18.24 -9.74
N PHE A 12 5.77 17.26 -10.54
CA PHE A 12 6.49 17.48 -11.80
C PHE A 12 5.65 18.12 -12.90
N LYS A 13 4.34 17.80 -12.95
CA LYS A 13 3.35 18.45 -13.82
C LYS A 13 2.13 18.82 -12.98
N THR A 14 1.56 20.00 -13.19
CA THR A 14 0.49 20.57 -12.35
C THR A 14 -0.77 20.92 -13.14
N ASP A 15 -0.91 20.38 -14.35
CA ASP A 15 -2.09 20.57 -15.17
C ASP A 15 -3.26 19.66 -14.74
N GLN A 16 -4.40 19.81 -15.43
CA GLN A 16 -5.60 19.04 -15.13
C GLN A 16 -5.35 17.52 -15.28
N GLU A 17 -4.59 17.11 -16.30
CA GLU A 17 -4.28 15.71 -16.54
C GLU A 17 -3.45 15.12 -15.39
N ALA A 18 -2.39 15.80 -14.96
CA ALA A 18 -1.57 15.35 -13.83
C ALA A 18 -2.36 15.30 -12.52
N THR A 19 -3.29 16.25 -12.33
CA THR A 19 -4.21 16.26 -11.20
C THR A 19 -5.11 15.02 -11.20
N GLU A 20 -5.74 14.72 -12.34
CA GLU A 20 -6.60 13.54 -12.49
C GLU A 20 -5.83 12.24 -12.30
N ARG A 21 -4.65 12.10 -12.90
CA ARG A 21 -3.78 10.92 -12.74
C ARG A 21 -3.34 10.72 -11.29
N THR A 22 -2.86 11.79 -10.64
CA THR A 22 -2.42 11.73 -9.24
C THR A 22 -3.58 11.33 -8.33
N ARG A 23 -4.76 11.91 -8.53
CA ARG A 23 -5.97 11.55 -7.75
C ARG A 23 -6.40 10.12 -8.01
N LYS A 24 -6.43 9.67 -9.26
CA LYS A 24 -6.79 8.28 -9.62
C LYS A 24 -5.88 7.29 -8.91
N PHE A 25 -4.57 7.52 -8.96
CA PHE A 25 -3.59 6.65 -8.32
C PHE A 25 -3.77 6.60 -6.79
N LEU A 26 -3.81 7.76 -6.12
CA LEU A 26 -3.98 7.82 -4.67
C LEU A 26 -5.30 7.20 -4.21
N LEU A 27 -6.41 7.45 -4.91
CA LEU A 27 -7.69 6.82 -4.61
C LEU A 27 -7.65 5.30 -4.82
N GLY A 28 -6.94 4.82 -5.84
CA GLY A 28 -6.71 3.39 -6.05
C GLY A 28 -6.03 2.74 -4.84
N VAL A 29 -4.95 3.34 -4.34
CA VAL A 29 -4.25 2.86 -3.14
C VAL A 29 -5.15 2.92 -1.90
N VAL A 30 -5.85 4.04 -1.68
CA VAL A 30 -6.76 4.20 -0.53
C VAL A 30 -7.88 3.16 -0.55
N ASN A 31 -8.47 2.87 -1.70
CA ASN A 31 -9.53 1.86 -1.80
C ASN A 31 -9.03 0.48 -1.40
N ILE A 32 -7.81 0.08 -1.81
CA ILE A 32 -7.22 -1.19 -1.38
C ILE A 32 -7.00 -1.19 0.13
N CYS A 33 -6.51 -0.09 0.71
CA CYS A 33 -6.36 0.02 2.16
C CYS A 33 -7.70 -0.14 2.88
N LEU A 34 -8.76 0.50 2.38
CA LEU A 34 -10.11 0.37 2.95
C LEU A 34 -10.63 -1.07 2.87
N ASP A 35 -10.51 -1.72 1.70
CA ASP A 35 -10.88 -3.13 1.53
C ASP A 35 -10.12 -4.05 2.51
N TYR A 36 -8.86 -3.75 2.79
CA TYR A 36 -8.05 -4.48 3.75
C TYR A 36 -8.54 -4.25 5.20
N VAL A 37 -8.81 -3.00 5.58
CA VAL A 37 -9.29 -2.61 6.92
C VAL A 37 -10.64 -3.25 7.24
N GLU A 38 -11.55 -3.31 6.27
CA GLU A 38 -12.86 -3.97 6.43
C GLU A 38 -12.73 -5.45 6.81
N ARG A 39 -11.71 -6.12 6.26
CA ARG A 39 -11.43 -7.54 6.49
C ARG A 39 -10.55 -7.80 7.70
N GLU A 40 -9.81 -6.79 8.18
CA GLU A 40 -8.80 -6.96 9.21
C GLU A 40 -9.36 -7.50 10.53
N ASN A 41 -10.58 -7.07 10.90
CA ASN A 41 -11.26 -7.50 12.10
C ASN A 41 -12.28 -8.64 11.90
N ASP A 42 -12.40 -9.20 10.69
CA ASP A 42 -13.28 -10.34 10.45
C ASP A 42 -12.63 -11.64 10.96
N ARG A 43 -13.23 -12.24 12.00
CA ARG A 43 -12.75 -13.51 12.60
C ARG A 43 -12.80 -14.71 11.65
N LYS A 44 -13.48 -14.59 10.51
CA LYS A 44 -13.51 -15.63 9.46
C LYS A 44 -12.27 -15.57 8.55
N GLU A 45 -11.57 -14.44 8.54
CA GLU A 45 -10.34 -14.28 7.77
C GLU A 45 -9.16 -15.01 8.44
N ARG A 46 -8.13 -15.30 7.64
CA ARG A 46 -6.89 -15.87 8.16
C ARG A 46 -6.00 -14.75 8.71
N VAL A 47 -5.41 -14.97 9.89
CA VAL A 47 -4.38 -14.06 10.46
C VAL A 47 -3.20 -13.89 9.50
N ILE A 48 -2.83 -14.96 8.79
CA ILE A 48 -1.83 -14.96 7.73
C ILE A 48 -2.14 -16.08 6.74
N ASP A 49 -1.95 -15.85 5.44
CA ASP A 49 -1.76 -16.92 4.48
C ASP A 49 -0.27 -17.25 4.39
N PHE A 50 0.15 -18.32 5.05
CA PHE A 50 1.57 -18.59 5.28
C PHE A 50 2.24 -19.24 4.07
N TYR A 51 3.38 -18.67 3.67
CA TYR A 51 4.28 -19.20 2.64
C TYR A 51 5.73 -19.13 3.13
N GLN A 52 6.54 -20.11 2.72
CA GLN A 52 7.98 -20.07 2.88
C GLN A 52 8.60 -19.00 1.97
N PRO A 53 9.78 -18.45 2.32
CA PRO A 53 10.42 -17.40 1.52
C PRO A 53 10.62 -17.78 0.05
N ASP A 54 11.00 -19.02 -0.24
CA ASP A 54 11.21 -19.48 -1.62
C ASP A 54 9.89 -19.57 -2.41
N GLN A 55 8.76 -19.79 -1.74
CA GLN A 55 7.43 -19.78 -2.36
C GLN A 55 7.05 -18.34 -2.74
N ILE A 56 7.18 -17.39 -1.80
CA ILE A 56 6.92 -15.96 -2.07
C ILE A 56 7.81 -15.43 -3.20
N MET A 57 9.10 -15.76 -3.18
CA MET A 57 10.07 -15.38 -4.22
C MET A 57 9.72 -15.93 -5.61
N ARG A 58 8.91 -16.99 -5.70
CA ARG A 58 8.41 -17.53 -6.99
C ARG A 58 7.07 -16.93 -7.40
N MET A 59 6.34 -16.34 -6.47
CA MET A 59 5.01 -15.75 -6.71
C MET A 59 5.09 -14.30 -7.20
N PHE A 60 6.15 -13.59 -6.85
CA PHE A 60 6.35 -12.18 -7.21
C PHE A 60 7.69 -11.94 -7.88
N ASP A 61 7.70 -10.97 -8.77
CA ASP A 61 8.94 -10.38 -9.26
C ASP A 61 9.34 -9.25 -8.30
N PHE A 62 10.39 -9.49 -7.52
CA PHE A 62 10.96 -8.50 -6.60
C PHE A 62 12.08 -7.68 -7.25
N SER A 63 12.35 -7.86 -8.53
CA SER A 63 13.33 -7.04 -9.24
C SER A 63 12.83 -5.60 -9.39
N ILE A 64 13.77 -4.65 -9.33
CA ILE A 64 13.47 -3.24 -9.59
C ILE A 64 13.77 -2.98 -11.06
N PRO A 65 12.76 -2.73 -11.91
CA PRO A 65 12.98 -2.56 -13.34
C PRO A 65 13.72 -1.25 -13.65
N ASP A 66 14.53 -1.25 -14.71
CA ASP A 66 15.21 -0.05 -15.18
C ASP A 66 14.22 0.98 -15.75
N SER A 67 13.09 0.53 -16.33
CA SER A 67 12.05 1.39 -16.88
C SER A 67 10.89 1.53 -15.89
N PRO A 68 10.18 2.67 -15.87
CA PRO A 68 9.00 2.82 -15.02
C PRO A 68 7.90 1.84 -15.42
N THR A 69 7.09 1.47 -14.45
CA THR A 69 5.89 0.65 -14.62
C THR A 69 4.63 1.52 -14.58
N GLU A 70 3.55 1.03 -15.18
CA GLU A 70 2.25 1.70 -15.14
C GLU A 70 1.70 1.80 -13.71
N LEU A 71 1.00 2.90 -13.40
CA LEU A 71 0.45 3.15 -12.05
C LEU A 71 -0.57 2.08 -11.63
N ASP A 72 -1.38 1.59 -12.56
CA ASP A 72 -2.37 0.53 -12.28
C ASP A 72 -1.66 -0.78 -11.87
N ARG A 73 -0.42 -1.01 -12.36
CA ARG A 73 0.39 -2.16 -11.92
C ARG A 73 0.88 -1.99 -10.48
N LEU A 74 1.36 -0.79 -10.13
CA LEU A 74 1.79 -0.49 -8.75
C LEU A 74 0.63 -0.64 -7.75
N VAL A 75 -0.58 -0.23 -8.14
CA VAL A 75 -1.80 -0.41 -7.34
C VAL A 75 -2.07 -1.91 -7.09
N GLU A 76 -1.95 -2.76 -8.12
CA GLU A 76 -2.09 -4.22 -7.93
C GLU A 76 -0.98 -4.79 -7.05
N ASP A 77 0.27 -4.34 -7.19
CA ASP A 77 1.38 -4.78 -6.34
C ASP A 77 1.17 -4.39 -4.86
N CYS A 78 0.59 -3.21 -4.58
CA CYS A 78 0.16 -2.82 -3.23
C CYS A 78 -0.91 -3.78 -2.67
N LYS A 79 -1.91 -4.14 -3.48
CA LYS A 79 -2.94 -5.10 -3.08
C LYS A 79 -2.35 -6.46 -2.74
N GLN A 80 -1.48 -6.99 -3.60
CA GLN A 80 -0.82 -8.27 -3.35
C GLN A 80 0.00 -8.21 -2.06
N THR A 81 0.73 -7.13 -1.80
CA THR A 81 1.47 -6.93 -0.55
C THR A 81 0.56 -7.09 0.67
N LEU A 82 -0.62 -6.47 0.67
CA LEU A 82 -1.57 -6.56 1.78
C LEU A 82 -2.28 -7.92 1.88
N VAL A 83 -2.36 -8.70 0.80
CA VAL A 83 -2.95 -10.06 0.82
C VAL A 83 -2.07 -11.06 1.57
N TYR A 84 -0.74 -10.97 1.39
CA TYR A 84 0.21 -11.92 1.96
C TYR A 84 0.89 -11.45 3.25
N GLN A 85 0.63 -10.22 3.70
CA GLN A 85 1.11 -9.77 5.00
C GLN A 85 0.37 -10.44 6.17
N VAL A 86 0.97 -10.36 7.36
CA VAL A 86 0.30 -10.74 8.61
C VAL A 86 -0.72 -9.67 8.98
N ARG A 87 -1.95 -10.09 9.31
CA ARG A 87 -3.00 -9.24 9.86
C ARG A 87 -2.79 -8.96 11.34
N THR A 88 -1.98 -7.97 11.66
CA THR A 88 -1.68 -7.61 13.06
C THR A 88 -2.86 -6.98 13.79
N GLY A 89 -3.84 -6.47 13.07
CA GLY A 89 -5.09 -5.96 13.62
C GLY A 89 -6.12 -7.05 13.94
N HIS A 90 -5.87 -8.30 13.52
CA HIS A 90 -6.85 -9.37 13.64
C HIS A 90 -7.13 -9.75 15.12
N PRO A 91 -8.40 -10.00 15.52
CA PRO A 91 -8.76 -10.32 16.90
C PRO A 91 -8.09 -11.58 17.49
N HIS A 92 -7.55 -12.44 16.63
CA HIS A 92 -6.82 -13.65 17.02
C HIS A 92 -5.29 -13.55 16.82
N PHE A 93 -4.76 -12.35 16.58
CA PHE A 93 -3.32 -12.11 16.51
C PHE A 93 -2.76 -11.82 17.92
N PHE A 94 -2.08 -12.80 18.51
CA PHE A 94 -1.51 -12.71 19.88
C PHE A 94 0.02 -12.83 19.92
N ASN A 95 0.68 -12.67 18.77
CA ASN A 95 2.11 -12.94 18.66
C ASN A 95 2.98 -11.85 19.31
N GLN A 96 2.46 -10.63 19.46
CA GLN A 96 3.23 -9.45 19.84
C GLN A 96 2.48 -8.57 20.85
N LEU A 97 3.23 -7.74 21.58
CA LEU A 97 2.69 -6.74 22.50
C LEU A 97 1.93 -5.62 21.78
N SER A 98 2.36 -5.28 20.56
CA SER A 98 1.66 -4.36 19.67
C SER A 98 0.76 -5.16 18.74
N ASN A 99 -0.55 -4.96 18.86
CA ASN A 99 -1.58 -5.58 18.04
C ASN A 99 -2.82 -4.69 17.99
N GLY A 100 -3.77 -5.06 17.14
CA GLY A 100 -4.95 -4.26 16.88
C GLY A 100 -4.71 -3.19 15.82
N LEU A 101 -5.81 -2.55 15.40
CA LEU A 101 -5.81 -1.46 14.45
C LEU A 101 -6.80 -0.40 14.95
N ASP A 102 -6.28 0.72 15.44
CA ASP A 102 -7.10 1.87 15.86
C ASP A 102 -7.34 2.81 14.67
N ILE A 103 -8.61 3.02 14.33
CA ILE A 103 -8.99 3.75 13.11
C ILE A 103 -8.63 5.24 13.19
N VAL A 104 -8.70 5.83 14.39
CA VAL A 104 -8.36 7.24 14.60
C VAL A 104 -6.85 7.45 14.44
N SER A 105 -6.06 6.55 15.00
CA SER A 105 -4.60 6.55 14.88
C SER A 105 -4.17 6.34 13.43
N MET A 106 -4.78 5.40 12.70
CA MET A 106 -4.51 5.18 11.27
C MET A 106 -4.83 6.43 10.44
N ALA A 107 -5.96 7.09 10.68
CA ALA A 107 -6.28 8.36 10.02
C ALA A 107 -5.25 9.46 10.34
N GLY A 108 -4.76 9.48 11.58
CA GLY A 108 -3.64 10.32 11.99
C GLY A 108 -2.37 10.05 11.20
N GLU A 109 -2.00 8.78 11.01
CA GLU A 109 -0.83 8.39 10.20
C GLU A 109 -0.96 8.85 8.75
N TRP A 110 -2.13 8.70 8.13
CA TRP A 110 -2.38 9.20 6.77
C TRP A 110 -2.23 10.72 6.69
N LEU A 111 -2.75 11.44 7.69
CA LEU A 111 -2.64 12.91 7.76
C LEU A 111 -1.18 13.35 7.96
N THR A 112 -0.45 12.69 8.86
CA THR A 112 0.96 12.98 9.14
C THR A 112 1.83 12.72 7.91
N ALA A 113 1.58 11.62 7.19
CA ALA A 113 2.26 11.31 5.94
C ALA A 113 1.99 12.38 4.86
N ALA A 114 0.77 12.90 4.78
CA ALA A 114 0.42 13.99 3.86
C ALA A 114 1.09 15.32 4.25
N ALA A 115 1.27 15.59 5.55
CA ALA A 115 1.94 16.80 6.05
C ALA A 115 3.45 16.81 5.76
N ASN A 116 4.10 15.63 5.82
CA ASN A 116 5.50 15.41 5.44
C ASN A 116 6.47 16.51 5.93
N THR A 117 6.51 16.74 7.25
CA THR A 117 7.37 17.73 7.91
C THR A 117 8.29 17.07 8.95
N ASN A 118 9.33 17.80 9.36
CA ASN A 118 10.14 17.44 10.52
C ASN A 118 9.46 17.83 11.84
N MET A 119 9.82 17.13 12.92
CA MET A 119 9.49 17.51 14.30
C MET A 119 10.27 18.73 14.76
#